data_AF-A0A856MKT9-F1
#
_entry.id   AF-A0A856MKT9-F1
#
_cell.length_a   1.000
_cell.length_b   1.000
_cell.length_c   1.000
_cell.angle_alpha   90.00
_cell.angle_beta   90.00
_cell.angle_gamma   90.00
#
_symmetry.space_group_name_H-M   'P 1'
#
loop_
_entity.id
_entity.type
_entity.pdbx_description
1 polymer ?
#
loop_
_entity_poly.entity_id
_entity_poly.type
_entity_poly.pdbx_seq_one_letter_code
_entity_poly.pdbx_strand_id
1 'polypeptide(L)'
;MLLPVSTFGRAHASTNNSANTSSFNLSSQKWKNRVLLVFAPSSSNPAYQKQMQLFDKYKSSFRERDLVLVQVVANGKSFANTEQIDPAAAARLRDRLKVSNQDFCVVLVGKDGGVKRRDTTPIQAKAIFNEIDAMPMRRQEMRERGS
;
A
#
# COMPACT_ATOMS: atom_id res chain seq x y z
N MET A 1 59.82 32.15 10.42
CA MET A 1 59.45 32.43 9.01
C MET A 1 58.03 31.93 8.80
N LEU A 2 57.12 32.87 8.52
CA LEU A 2 55.80 32.77 7.83
C LEU A 2 54.63 31.93 8.42
N LEU A 3 53.59 32.68 8.86
CA LEU A 3 52.14 32.36 8.86
C LEU A 3 51.58 32.29 7.41
N PRO A 4 50.26 32.10 7.13
CA PRO A 4 49.13 31.47 7.84
C PRO A 4 48.35 30.47 6.94
N VAL A 5 47.29 29.80 7.46
CA VAL A 5 46.04 29.70 6.67
C VAL A 5 44.82 29.62 7.57
N SER A 6 43.95 30.63 7.43
CA SER A 6 42.55 30.62 7.83
C SER A 6 41.74 30.60 6.56
N THR A 7 40.72 29.71 6.50
CA THR A 7 39.46 29.72 5.70
C THR A 7 39.17 28.33 5.12
N PHE A 8 37.93 27.87 4.94
CA PHE A 8 36.59 28.47 5.04
C PHE A 8 35.64 27.36 5.51
N GLY A 9 34.84 27.64 6.54
CA GLY A 9 33.58 26.92 6.72
C GLY A 9 32.61 27.34 5.62
N ARG A 10 32.18 26.39 4.78
CA ARG A 10 30.99 26.52 3.95
C ARG A 10 30.22 25.20 4.00
N ALA A 11 29.38 25.08 5.03
CA ALA A 11 28.21 24.23 4.98
C ALA A 11 27.30 24.79 3.88
N HIS A 12 27.21 24.10 2.76
CA HIS A 12 26.19 24.36 1.74
C HIS A 12 25.30 23.15 1.60
N ALA A 13 24.17 23.26 2.31
CA ALA A 13 22.86 22.78 1.94
C ALA A 13 22.78 21.37 1.35
N SER A 14 22.54 20.39 2.24
CA SER A 14 21.71 19.25 1.86
C SER A 14 20.31 19.82 1.58
N THR A 15 20.00 20.11 0.32
CA THR A 15 18.64 20.38 -0.13
C THR A 15 17.86 19.08 -0.01
N ASN A 16 17.43 18.77 1.21
CA ASN A 16 16.49 17.69 1.47
C ASN A 16 15.14 18.16 0.95
N ASN A 17 14.94 17.99 -0.36
CA ASN A 17 13.60 17.90 -0.91
C ASN A 17 13.04 16.55 -0.45
N SER A 18 12.72 16.45 0.84
CA SER A 18 12.06 15.29 1.44
C SER A 18 10.70 15.21 0.78
N ALA A 19 10.61 14.48 -0.32
CA ALA A 19 9.34 14.01 -0.84
C ALA A 19 8.62 13.37 0.36
N ASN A 20 7.46 13.92 0.72
CA ASN A 20 6.65 13.43 1.84
C ASN A 20 6.19 12.00 1.52
N THR A 21 7.05 11.02 1.82
CA THR A 21 6.78 9.60 1.69
C THR A 21 6.64 9.00 3.07
N SER A 22 5.60 8.21 3.30
CA SER A 22 5.41 7.53 4.58
C SER A 22 5.95 6.12 4.61
N SER A 23 6.37 5.73 5.81
CA SER A 23 6.78 4.36 6.16
C SER A 23 5.54 3.52 6.46
N PHE A 24 4.82 3.13 5.41
CA PHE A 24 3.63 2.30 5.55
C PHE A 24 3.98 0.91 6.10
N ASN A 25 3.20 0.43 7.08
CA ASN A 25 3.39 -0.87 7.71
C ASN A 25 2.05 -1.56 8.00
N LEU A 26 1.96 -2.86 7.69
CA LEU A 26 0.76 -3.67 7.92
C LEU A 26 0.39 -3.81 9.40
N SER A 27 1.37 -3.84 10.30
CA SER A 27 1.14 -3.92 11.74
C SER A 27 0.41 -2.68 12.27
N SER A 28 0.69 -1.50 11.72
CA SER A 28 0.00 -0.24 12.09
C SER A 28 -1.45 -0.20 11.64
N GLN A 29 -1.85 -1.06 10.69
CA GLN A 29 -3.22 -1.19 10.20
C GLN A 29 -4.02 -2.25 10.97
N LYS A 30 -3.33 -3.12 11.72
CA LYS A 30 -3.97 -4.20 12.48
C LYS A 30 -5.03 -3.63 13.43
N TRP A 31 -6.17 -4.29 13.48
CA TRP A 31 -7.38 -3.93 14.22
C TRP A 31 -8.08 -2.64 13.78
N LYS A 32 -7.47 -1.84 12.90
CA LYS A 32 -8.01 -0.56 12.40
C LYS A 32 -8.58 -0.71 11.00
N ASN A 33 -7.77 -1.18 10.06
CA ASN A 33 -8.09 -1.22 8.64
C ASN A 33 -7.82 -2.60 8.04
N ARG A 34 -8.60 -2.93 7.02
CA ARG A 34 -8.30 -4.01 6.07
C ARG A 34 -7.36 -3.43 5.02
N VAL A 35 -6.38 -4.20 4.56
CA VAL A 35 -5.40 -3.71 3.58
C VAL A 35 -5.52 -4.53 2.30
N LEU A 36 -5.84 -3.86 1.20
CA LEU A 36 -5.90 -4.46 -0.13
C LEU A 36 -4.67 -4.02 -0.91
N LEU A 37 -3.72 -4.94 -1.10
CA LEU A 37 -2.47 -4.68 -1.79
C LEU A 37 -2.58 -5.11 -3.25
N VAL A 38 -2.07 -4.27 -4.15
CA VAL A 38 -1.92 -4.59 -5.57
C VAL A 38 -0.45 -4.43 -5.93
N PHE A 39 0.20 -5.54 -6.22
CA PHE A 39 1.60 -5.63 -6.64
C PHE A 39 1.70 -5.67 -8.16
N ALA A 40 2.71 -4.99 -8.71
CA ALA A 40 3.05 -5.08 -10.12
C ALA A 40 4.51 -4.72 -10.40
N PRO A 41 5.08 -5.12 -11.56
CA PRO A 41 6.42 -4.70 -11.96
C PRO A 41 6.53 -3.20 -12.24
N SER A 42 5.51 -2.61 -12.87
CA SER A 42 5.45 -1.19 -13.23
C SER A 42 3.98 -0.73 -13.30
N SER A 43 3.75 0.59 -13.27
CA SER A 43 2.40 1.16 -13.46
C SER A 43 1.86 0.99 -14.89
N SER A 44 2.74 0.71 -15.85
CA SER A 44 2.39 0.39 -17.25
C SER A 44 2.02 -1.08 -17.45
N ASN A 45 2.13 -1.92 -16.42
CA ASN A 45 1.76 -3.33 -16.53
C ASN A 45 0.25 -3.47 -16.86
N PRO A 46 -0.14 -4.25 -17.89
CA PRO A 46 -1.55 -4.35 -18.30
C PRO A 46 -2.49 -4.87 -17.21
N ALA A 47 -2.05 -5.86 -16.41
CA ALA A 47 -2.84 -6.40 -15.31
C ALA A 47 -3.04 -5.35 -14.21
N TYR A 48 -2.00 -4.56 -13.90
CA TYR A 48 -2.10 -3.44 -12.98
C TYR A 48 -3.12 -2.39 -13.43
N GLN A 49 -3.02 -1.93 -14.68
CA GLN A 49 -3.95 -0.94 -15.23
C GLN A 49 -5.38 -1.46 -15.20
N LYS A 50 -5.59 -2.72 -15.60
CA LYS A 50 -6.90 -3.36 -15.53
C LYS A 50 -7.42 -3.42 -14.09
N GLN A 51 -6.57 -3.79 -13.14
CA GLN A 51 -6.96 -3.86 -11.73
C GLN A 51 -7.41 -2.50 -11.18
N MET A 52 -6.68 -1.42 -11.51
CA MET A 52 -7.05 -0.07 -11.08
C MET A 52 -8.38 0.37 -11.69
N GLN A 53 -8.64 0.05 -12.97
CA GLN A 53 -9.94 0.30 -13.61
C GLN A 53 -11.09 -0.43 -12.93
N LEU A 54 -10.88 -1.69 -12.51
CA LEU A 54 -11.90 -2.47 -11.79
C LEU A 54 -12.24 -1.89 -10.41
N PHE A 55 -11.35 -1.07 -9.83
CA PHE A 55 -11.53 -0.46 -8.51
C PHE A 55 -11.99 1.00 -8.55
N ASP A 56 -11.80 1.71 -9.67
CA ASP A 56 -11.98 3.16 -9.75
C ASP A 56 -13.35 3.67 -9.25
N LYS A 57 -14.43 2.94 -9.59
CA LYS A 57 -15.81 3.29 -9.23
C LYS A 57 -16.21 2.94 -7.79
N TYR A 58 -15.33 2.29 -7.03
CA TYR A 58 -15.70 1.69 -5.73
C TYR A 58 -15.01 2.34 -4.52
N LYS A 59 -14.49 3.57 -4.66
CA LYS A 59 -13.81 4.29 -3.58
C LYS A 59 -14.68 4.42 -2.31
N SER A 60 -15.98 4.72 -2.47
CA SER A 60 -16.91 4.78 -1.33
C SER A 60 -17.09 3.42 -0.65
N SER A 61 -17.27 2.35 -1.44
CA SER A 61 -17.41 0.98 -0.92
C SER A 61 -16.15 0.47 -0.21
N PHE A 62 -14.97 0.99 -0.56
CA PHE A 62 -13.73 0.72 0.17
C PHE A 62 -13.76 1.39 1.54
N ARG A 63 -14.15 2.67 1.61
CA ARG A 63 -14.24 3.42 2.88
C ARG A 63 -15.23 2.79 3.86
N GLU A 64 -16.40 2.36 3.40
CA GLU A 64 -17.42 1.68 4.23
C GLU A 64 -16.91 0.41 4.93
N ARG A 65 -15.91 -0.23 4.33
CA ARG A 65 -15.30 -1.49 4.78
C ARG A 65 -13.94 -1.29 5.43
N ASP A 66 -13.59 -0.04 5.76
CA ASP A 66 -12.29 0.34 6.33
C ASP A 66 -11.11 -0.23 5.51
N LEU A 67 -11.22 -0.20 4.18
CA LEU A 67 -10.20 -0.70 3.26
C LEU A 67 -9.21 0.40 2.89
N VAL A 68 -7.92 0.09 3.06
CA VAL A 68 -6.80 0.88 2.52
C VAL A 68 -6.26 0.17 1.27
N LEU A 69 -6.29 0.86 0.13
CA LEU A 69 -5.70 0.35 -1.12
C LEU A 69 -4.21 0.67 -1.15
N VAL A 70 -3.36 -0.33 -1.26
CA VAL A 70 -1.90 -0.17 -1.32
C VAL A 70 -1.38 -0.63 -2.68
N GLN A 71 -0.93 0.31 -3.49
CA GLN A 71 -0.31 0.09 -4.79
C GLN A 71 1.20 -0.09 -4.58
N VAL A 72 1.72 -1.28 -4.84
CA VAL A 72 3.14 -1.62 -4.68
C VAL A 72 3.75 -1.92 -6.04
N VAL A 73 4.51 -0.97 -6.56
CA VAL A 73 5.14 -1.04 -7.89
C VAL A 73 6.65 -1.15 -7.75
N ALA A 74 7.29 -2.10 -8.44
CA ALA A 74 8.73 -2.31 -8.34
C ALA A 74 9.52 -1.19 -9.04
N ASN A 75 9.13 -0.86 -10.27
CA ASN A 75 9.71 0.21 -11.07
C ASN A 75 8.76 1.41 -11.10
N GLY A 76 8.82 2.24 -10.07
CA GLY A 76 7.98 3.44 -9.97
C GLY A 76 7.68 3.84 -8.53
N LYS A 77 6.64 4.66 -8.37
CA LYS A 77 6.16 5.12 -7.06
C LYS A 77 5.06 4.18 -6.56
N SER A 78 5.12 3.86 -5.26
CA SER A 78 4.11 3.10 -4.54
C SER A 78 3.26 4.03 -3.68
N PHE A 79 2.01 3.66 -3.42
CA PHE A 79 1.04 4.51 -2.73
C PHE A 79 0.13 3.73 -1.77
N ALA A 80 -0.20 4.31 -0.63
CA ALA A 80 -1.30 3.91 0.23
C ALA A 80 -2.42 4.93 0.06
N ASN A 81 -3.53 4.52 -0.56
CA ASN A 81 -4.54 5.41 -1.10
C ASN A 81 -3.89 6.48 -2.01
N THR A 82 -3.84 7.73 -1.55
CA THR A 82 -3.23 8.86 -2.28
C THR A 82 -1.84 9.23 -1.76
N GLU A 83 -1.41 8.65 -0.65
CA GLU A 83 -0.14 8.99 0.00
C GLU A 83 1.00 8.13 -0.57
N GLN A 84 2.10 8.77 -0.96
CA GLN A 84 3.25 8.04 -1.49
C GLN A 84 3.95 7.27 -0.36
N ILE A 85 4.28 6.01 -0.61
CA ILE A 85 5.02 5.16 0.32
C ILE A 85 6.50 5.16 -0.09
N ASP A 86 7.40 5.14 0.88
CA ASP A 86 8.83 5.05 0.59
C ASP A 86 9.21 3.68 -0.03
N PRO A 87 10.27 3.63 -0.87
CA PRO A 87 10.68 2.38 -1.53
C PRO A 87 11.07 1.25 -0.57
N ALA A 88 11.59 1.54 0.62
CA ALA A 88 11.97 0.51 1.58
C ALA A 88 10.75 -0.12 2.23
N ALA A 89 9.71 0.65 2.53
CA ALA A 89 8.41 0.13 2.96
C ALA A 89 7.76 -0.74 1.86
N ALA A 90 7.80 -0.30 0.59
CA ALA A 90 7.32 -1.10 -0.54
C ALA A 90 8.06 -2.45 -0.68
N ALA A 91 9.39 -2.47 -0.53
CA ALA A 91 10.20 -3.68 -0.54
C ALA A 91 9.83 -4.63 0.62
N ARG A 92 9.69 -4.11 1.85
CA ARG A 92 9.27 -4.90 3.01
C ARG A 92 7.90 -5.54 2.82
N LEU A 93 6.96 -4.88 2.13
CA LEU A 93 5.66 -5.47 1.81
C LEU A 93 5.79 -6.67 0.87
N ARG A 94 6.63 -6.57 -0.17
CA ARG A 94 6.93 -7.69 -1.08
C ARG A 94 7.57 -8.86 -0.35
N ASP A 95 8.57 -8.60 0.49
CA ASP A 95 9.28 -9.63 1.24
C ASP A 95 8.38 -10.34 2.25
N ARG A 96 7.54 -9.56 2.96
CA ARG A 96 6.58 -10.10 3.94
C ARG A 96 5.51 -10.95 3.28
N LEU A 97 5.06 -10.57 2.08
CA LEU A 97 4.01 -11.27 1.35
C LEU A 97 4.56 -12.21 0.26
N LYS A 98 5.87 -12.39 0.16
CA LYS A 98 6.52 -13.31 -0.79
C LYS A 98 6.03 -13.08 -2.23
N VAL A 99 6.14 -11.83 -2.71
CA VAL A 99 5.78 -11.44 -4.08
C VAL A 99 7.02 -10.92 -4.80
N SER A 100 7.40 -11.51 -5.93
CA SER A 100 8.57 -11.08 -6.71
C SER A 100 8.35 -9.69 -7.32
N ASN A 101 9.44 -9.01 -7.69
CA ASN A 101 9.39 -7.74 -8.43
C ASN A 101 8.79 -7.90 -9.83
N GLN A 102 8.77 -9.12 -10.39
CA GLN A 102 8.22 -9.41 -11.72
C GLN A 102 6.74 -9.83 -11.70
N ASP A 103 6.16 -10.04 -10.51
CA ASP A 103 4.83 -10.59 -10.40
C ASP A 103 3.77 -9.49 -10.26
N PHE A 104 2.62 -9.73 -10.91
CA PHE A 104 1.36 -9.11 -10.54
C PHE A 104 0.66 -9.97 -9.49
N CYS A 105 0.14 -9.34 -8.44
CA CYS A 105 -0.58 -10.05 -7.38
C CYS A 105 -1.51 -9.10 -6.63
N VAL A 106 -2.71 -9.56 -6.30
CA VAL A 106 -3.65 -8.87 -5.42
C VAL A 106 -3.73 -9.65 -4.12
N VAL A 107 -3.57 -8.96 -2.99
CA VAL A 107 -3.60 -9.59 -1.66
C VAL A 107 -4.53 -8.80 -0.76
N LEU A 108 -5.52 -9.48 -0.16
CA LEU A 108 -6.34 -8.93 0.90
C LEU A 108 -5.79 -9.38 2.25
N VAL A 109 -5.49 -8.42 3.12
CA VAL A 109 -5.13 -8.63 4.52
C VAL A 109 -6.27 -8.11 5.40
N GLY A 110 -6.76 -8.96 6.31
CA GLY A 110 -7.82 -8.60 7.25
C GLY A 110 -7.34 -7.67 8.38
N LYS A 111 -8.29 -7.15 9.18
CA LYS A 111 -7.98 -6.37 10.40
C LYS A 111 -7.20 -7.21 11.43
N ASP A 112 -7.35 -8.53 11.40
CA ASP A 112 -6.55 -9.45 12.22
C ASP A 112 -5.09 -9.58 11.75
N GLY A 113 -4.73 -8.96 10.63
CA GLY A 113 -3.38 -8.99 10.04
C GLY A 113 -3.08 -10.25 9.24
N GLY A 114 -4.05 -11.17 9.12
CA GLY A 114 -3.94 -12.39 8.33
C GLY A 114 -4.26 -12.16 6.86
N VAL A 115 -3.59 -12.89 5.96
CA VAL A 115 -3.94 -12.92 4.54
C VAL A 115 -5.25 -13.67 4.39
N LYS A 116 -6.23 -13.04 3.73
CA LYS A 116 -7.57 -13.60 3.49
C LYS A 116 -7.76 -14.08 2.06
N ARG A 117 -7.06 -13.45 1.13
CA ARG A 117 -7.16 -13.76 -0.29
C ARG A 117 -5.87 -13.38 -1.00
N ARG A 118 -5.53 -14.15 -2.03
CA ARG A 118 -4.43 -13.91 -2.96
C ARG A 118 -4.88 -14.28 -4.36
N ASP A 119 -4.72 -13.38 -5.31
CA ASP A 119 -5.06 -13.58 -6.71
C ASP A 119 -3.89 -13.13 -7.59
N THR A 120 -3.49 -13.95 -8.58
CA THR A 120 -2.41 -13.64 -9.53
C THR A 120 -2.93 -13.01 -10.83
N THR A 121 -4.22 -12.74 -10.91
CA THR A 121 -4.89 -12.09 -12.05
C THR A 121 -5.84 -11.00 -11.56
N PRO A 122 -6.19 -10.00 -12.41
CA PRO A 122 -7.07 -8.92 -12.00
C PRO A 122 -8.44 -9.43 -11.52
N ILE A 123 -8.90 -8.90 -10.39
CA ILE A 123 -10.13 -9.33 -9.72
C ILE A 123 -11.14 -8.20 -9.55
N GLN A 124 -12.41 -8.55 -9.66
CA GLN A 124 -13.55 -7.63 -9.47
C GLN A 124 -13.64 -7.15 -8.01
N ALA A 125 -13.93 -5.87 -7.81
CA ALA A 125 -14.15 -5.30 -6.47
C ALA A 125 -15.22 -6.06 -5.68
N LYS A 126 -16.29 -6.49 -6.35
CA LYS A 126 -17.38 -7.26 -5.73
C LYS A 126 -16.91 -8.57 -5.10
N ALA A 127 -15.96 -9.27 -5.71
CA ALA A 127 -15.40 -10.49 -5.14
C ALA A 127 -14.62 -10.21 -3.86
N ILE A 128 -13.86 -9.11 -3.81
CA ILE A 128 -13.17 -8.63 -2.61
C ILE A 128 -14.19 -8.28 -1.51
N PHE A 129 -15.29 -7.61 -1.85
CA PHE A 129 -16.32 -7.24 -0.88
C PHE A 129 -17.03 -8.44 -0.31
N ASN A 130 -17.39 -9.41 -1.14
CA ASN A 130 -17.99 -10.66 -0.69
C ASN A 130 -17.08 -11.40 0.30
N GLU A 131 -15.78 -11.46 0.02
CA GLU A 131 -14.79 -12.03 0.94
C GLU A 131 -14.79 -11.28 2.29
N ILE A 132 -14.84 -9.95 2.25
CA ILE A 132 -14.84 -9.12 3.45
C ILE A 132 -16.10 -9.28 4.27
N ASP A 133 -17.26 -9.25 3.62
CA ASP A 133 -18.56 -9.33 4.27
C ASP A 133 -18.83 -10.73 4.86
N ALA A 134 -18.16 -11.76 4.32
CA ALA A 134 -18.11 -13.10 4.89
C ALA A 134 -17.18 -13.25 6.11
N MET A 135 -16.42 -12.22 6.52
CA MET A 135 -15.57 -12.31 7.71
C MET A 135 -16.37 -12.16 9.01
N PRO A 136 -16.11 -12.96 10.07
CA PRO A 136 -16.83 -12.88 11.34
C PRO A 136 -16.83 -11.48 11.98
N MET A 137 -15.67 -10.83 12.02
CA MET A 137 -15.54 -9.46 12.54
C MET A 137 -16.37 -8.46 11.73
N ARG A 138 -16.43 -8.62 10.40
CA ARG A 138 -17.26 -7.73 9.56
C ARG A 138 -18.74 -7.91 9.84
N ARG A 139 -19.20 -9.15 10.03
CA ARG A 139 -20.58 -9.42 10.42
C ARG A 139 -20.93 -8.81 11.78
N GLN A 140 -20.00 -8.82 12.73
CA GLN A 140 -20.19 -8.15 14.02
C GLN A 140 -20.32 -6.63 13.86
N GLU A 141 -19.40 -5.99 13.13
CA GLU A 141 -19.47 -4.54 12.84
C GLU A 141 -20.81 -4.14 12.18
N MET A 142 -21.33 -4.97 11.27
CA MET A 142 -22.63 -4.71 10.61
C MET A 142 -23.80 -4.81 11.59
N ARG A 143 -23.76 -5.76 12.54
CA ARG A 143 -24.79 -5.89 13.58
C ARG A 143 -24.77 -4.69 14.53
N GLU A 144 -23.58 -4.28 14.97
CA GLU A 144 -23.41 -3.16 15.89
C GLU A 144 -23.79 -1.80 15.29
N ARG A 145 -23.59 -1.61 13.98
CA ARG A 145 -23.98 -0.37 13.26
C ARG A 145 -25.45 -0.32 12.85
N GLY A 146 -26.14 -1.47 12.86
CA GLY A 146 -27.56 -1.57 12.49
C GLY A 146 -28.52 -1.54 13.68
N SER A 147 -28.00 -1.56 14.91
CA SER A 147 -28.74 -1.44 16.17
C SER A 147 -28.86 0.01 16.62
#